data_AF-A0A7R9DWA1-F1
#
_entry.id   AF-A0A7R9DWA1-F1
#
_cell.length_a   1.000
_cell.length_b   1.000
_cell.length_c   1.000
_cell.angle_alpha   90.00
_cell.angle_beta   90.00
_cell.angle_gamma   90.00
#
_symmetry.space_group_name_H-M   'P 1'
#
loop_
_entity.id
_entity.type
_entity.pdbx_description
1 polymer ?
#
loop_
_entity_poly.entity_id
_entity_poly.type
_entity_poly.pdbx_seq_one_letter_code
_entity_poly.pdbx_strand_id
1 'polypeptide(L)'
;MYGTSVLETGYEGCSIDDLPQDDLLLFQCAKQLGLNYRPIEECVSGQLGTDILAFFGDRTRSLEPQLTFVPSVIIDGVFDPDVQQESLRDFRLVLDQRVRAKRGGPDFNMWDYSSYYKCLNYYYDYYYGNYLGGGGGSSYCGGYSC
;
A
#
# COMPACT_ATOMS: atom_id res chain seq x y z
N MET A 1 0.06 14.95 -8.31
CA MET A 1 1.33 14.20 -8.18
C MET A 1 0.96 12.76 -7.82
N TYR A 2 1.77 11.74 -8.10
CA TYR A 2 1.51 10.44 -7.49
C TYR A 2 1.97 10.52 -6.05
N GLY A 3 1.07 10.26 -5.10
CA GLY A 3 1.42 10.21 -3.69
C GLY A 3 2.55 9.21 -3.46
N THR A 4 3.52 9.55 -2.62
CA THR A 4 4.72 8.74 -2.33
C THR A 4 4.40 7.28 -2.02
N SER A 5 3.24 7.00 -1.41
CA SER A 5 2.76 5.65 -1.12
C SER A 5 2.53 4.76 -2.35
N VAL A 6 2.11 5.32 -3.49
CA VAL A 6 1.88 4.53 -4.71
C VAL A 6 3.22 4.08 -5.32
N LEU A 7 4.23 4.95 -5.27
CA LEU A 7 5.55 4.64 -5.80
C LEU A 7 6.30 3.62 -4.92
N GLU A 8 6.14 3.72 -3.60
CA GLU A 8 6.69 2.78 -2.63
C GLU A 8 6.11 1.37 -2.83
N THR A 9 4.79 1.22 -2.79
CA THR A 9 4.14 -0.09 -2.99
C THR A 9 4.37 -0.64 -4.41
N GLY A 10 4.46 0.24 -5.42
CA GLY A 10 4.83 -0.16 -6.77
C GLY A 10 6.24 -0.73 -6.87
N TYR A 11 7.20 -0.13 -6.14
CA TYR A 11 8.58 -0.57 -6.10
C TYR A 11 8.71 -1.93 -5.41
N GLU A 12 8.07 -2.08 -4.25
CA GLU A 12 8.01 -3.35 -3.52
C GLU A 12 7.38 -4.45 -4.39
N GLY A 13 6.24 -4.17 -5.02
CA GLY A 13 5.55 -5.12 -5.88
C GLY A 13 6.40 -5.60 -7.05
N CYS A 14 7.14 -4.70 -7.71
CA CYS A 14 8.07 -5.07 -8.78
C CYS A 14 9.27 -5.88 -8.26
N SER A 15 9.73 -5.59 -7.03
CA SER A 15 10.93 -6.20 -6.44
C SER A 15 10.70 -7.60 -5.85
N ILE A 16 9.44 -8.04 -5.71
CA ILE A 16 9.04 -9.31 -5.09
C ILE A 16 8.85 -10.44 -6.13
N ASP A 17 9.09 -10.20 -7.42
CA ASP A 17 9.04 -11.24 -8.46
C ASP A 17 9.92 -12.45 -8.10
N ASP A 18 9.50 -13.67 -8.49
CA ASP A 18 10.00 -15.02 -8.10
C ASP A 18 11.51 -15.32 -8.34
N LEU A 19 12.30 -14.30 -8.65
CA LEU A 19 13.75 -14.41 -8.81
C LEU A 19 14.45 -14.08 -7.48
N PRO A 20 15.58 -14.75 -7.19
CA PRO A 20 16.40 -14.40 -6.03
C PRO A 20 16.75 -12.92 -6.07
N GLN A 21 16.72 -12.26 -4.90
CA GLN A 21 17.00 -10.83 -4.74
C GLN A 21 18.30 -10.45 -5.45
N ASP A 22 18.14 -9.93 -6.65
CA ASP A 22 19.20 -9.49 -7.54
C ASP A 22 19.18 -7.97 -7.50
N ASP A 23 20.30 -7.36 -7.13
CA ASP A 23 20.48 -5.90 -7.15
C ASP A 23 20.11 -5.31 -8.52
N LEU A 24 20.25 -6.11 -9.59
CA LEU A 24 19.82 -5.75 -10.93
C LEU A 24 18.29 -5.60 -11.04
N LEU A 25 17.50 -6.43 -10.36
CA LEU A 25 16.03 -6.33 -10.35
C LEU A 25 15.59 -5.11 -9.56
N LEU A 26 16.18 -4.87 -8.39
CA LEU A 26 15.92 -3.68 -7.57
C LEU A 26 16.18 -2.40 -8.37
N PHE A 27 17.32 -2.33 -9.06
CA PHE A 27 17.65 -1.21 -9.94
C PHE A 27 16.65 -1.06 -11.11
N GLN A 28 16.26 -2.17 -11.75
CA GLN A 28 15.30 -2.13 -12.86
C GLN A 28 13.92 -1.62 -12.40
N CYS A 29 13.44 -2.08 -11.25
CA CYS A 29 12.18 -1.62 -10.66
C CYS A 29 12.21 -0.12 -10.33
N ALA A 30 13.29 0.36 -9.72
CA ALA A 30 13.48 1.78 -9.48
C ALA A 30 13.43 2.58 -10.79
N LYS A 31 14.13 2.10 -11.83
CA LYS A 31 14.16 2.75 -13.15
C LYS A 31 12.78 2.77 -13.83
N GLN A 32 12.02 1.66 -13.78
CA GLN A 32 10.68 1.58 -14.37
C GLN A 32 9.71 2.58 -13.74
N LEU A 33 9.86 2.85 -12.45
CA LEU A 33 9.02 3.78 -11.68
C LEU A 33 9.57 5.22 -11.66
N GLY A 34 10.72 5.47 -12.32
CA GLY A 34 11.35 6.80 -12.34
C GLY A 34 11.96 7.21 -10.98
N LEU A 35 12.27 6.24 -10.12
CA LEU A 35 12.91 6.46 -8.82
C LEU A 35 14.43 6.54 -8.96
N ASN A 36 15.05 7.35 -8.11
CA ASN A 36 16.51 7.34 -7.97
C ASN A 36 16.92 6.16 -7.08
N TYR A 37 17.62 5.18 -7.66
CA TYR A 37 18.05 3.97 -6.95
C TYR A 37 19.16 4.24 -5.94
N ARG A 38 20.05 5.21 -6.18
CA ARG A 38 21.26 5.40 -5.37
C ARG A 38 20.96 5.63 -3.87
N PRO A 39 20.00 6.49 -3.47
CA PRO A 39 19.62 6.64 -2.06
C PRO A 39 19.05 5.35 -1.44
N ILE A 40 18.39 4.50 -2.23
CA ILE A 40 17.85 3.21 -1.77
C ILE A 40 19.01 2.25 -1.50
N GLU A 41 19.95 2.14 -2.42
CA GLU A 41 21.18 1.34 -2.29
C GLU A 41 22.04 1.77 -1.09
N GLU A 42 22.25 3.08 -0.93
CA GLU A 42 22.96 3.66 0.23
C GLU A 42 22.24 3.38 1.54
N CYS A 43 20.90 3.40 1.55
CA CYS A 43 20.10 3.08 2.72
C CYS A 43 20.23 1.60 3.09
N VAL A 44 20.04 0.69 2.13
CA VAL A 44 20.08 -0.78 2.32
C VAL A 44 21.46 -1.23 2.81
N SER A 45 22.54 -0.64 2.28
CA SER A 45 23.92 -0.98 2.67
C SER A 45 24.40 -0.26 3.94
N GLY A 46 23.65 0.73 4.44
CA GLY A 46 24.03 1.58 5.56
C GLY A 46 23.44 1.17 6.91
N GLN A 47 23.83 1.93 7.95
CA GLN A 47 23.30 1.75 9.31
C GLN A 47 21.78 1.99 9.36
N LEU A 48 21.28 2.95 8.58
CA LEU A 48 19.85 3.24 8.53
C LEU A 48 19.02 2.03 8.09
N GLY A 49 19.45 1.32 7.03
CA GLY A 49 18.78 0.09 6.59
C GLY A 49 18.82 -1.01 7.65
N THR A 50 19.95 -1.15 8.35
CA THR A 50 20.09 -2.08 9.48
C THR A 50 19.11 -1.76 10.60
N ASP A 51 19.00 -0.48 10.98
CA ASP A 51 18.13 -0.02 12.06
C ASP A 51 16.64 -0.21 11.70
N ILE A 52 16.27 0.09 10.45
CA ILE A 52 14.92 -0.12 9.92
C ILE A 52 14.56 -1.61 9.95
N LEU A 53 15.46 -2.49 9.51
CA LEU A 53 15.22 -3.93 9.51
C LEU A 53 15.07 -4.48 10.95
N ALA A 54 15.89 -4.00 11.89
CA ALA A 54 15.78 -4.37 13.29
C ALA A 54 14.45 -3.91 13.90
N PHE A 55 14.04 -2.66 13.63
CA PHE A 55 12.77 -2.09 14.09
C PHE A 55 11.57 -2.89 13.59
N PHE A 56 11.51 -3.23 12.30
CA PHE A 56 10.42 -4.06 11.77
C PHE A 56 10.51 -5.52 12.27
N GLY A 57 11.70 -6.03 12.55
CA GLY A 57 11.89 -7.32 13.23
C GLY A 57 11.31 -7.34 14.64
N ASP A 58 11.54 -6.30 15.44
CA ASP A 58 10.93 -6.13 16.77
C ASP A 58 9.42 -6.02 16.68
N ARG A 59 8.91 -5.19 15.77
CA ARG A 59 7.47 -5.04 15.53
C ARG A 59 6.80 -6.35 15.11
N THR A 60 7.49 -7.17 14.31
CA THR A 60 7.00 -8.48 13.89
C THR A 60 7.01 -9.48 15.05
N ARG A 61 8.06 -9.46 15.89
CA ARG A 61 8.13 -10.28 17.11
C ARG A 61 7.06 -9.92 18.13
N SER A 62 6.62 -8.66 18.18
CA SER A 62 5.58 -8.19 19.10
C SER A 62 4.15 -8.46 18.63
N LEU A 63 3.96 -9.16 17.50
CA LEU A 63 2.62 -9.52 17.04
C LEU A 63 1.98 -10.52 17.99
N GLU A 64 0.69 -10.31 18.25
CA GLU A 64 -0.15 -11.21 19.04
C GLU A 64 -1.36 -11.65 18.19
N PRO A 65 -1.53 -12.96 17.93
CA PRO A 65 -0.62 -14.05 18.29
C PRO A 65 0.71 -13.95 17.53
N GLN A 66 1.74 -14.63 18.06
CA GLN A 66 3.06 -14.68 17.41
C GLN A 66 2.95 -15.14 15.95
N LEU A 67 3.75 -14.51 15.09
CA LEU A 67 3.78 -14.79 13.66
C LEU A 67 4.19 -16.25 13.38
N THR A 68 3.36 -16.98 12.64
CA THR A 68 3.63 -18.37 12.24
C THR A 68 3.80 -18.56 10.73
N PHE A 69 3.37 -17.59 9.92
CA PHE A 69 3.32 -17.69 8.46
C PHE A 69 3.44 -16.31 7.79
N VAL A 70 3.99 -16.27 6.57
CA VAL A 70 4.01 -15.08 5.71
C VAL A 70 3.42 -15.41 4.33
N PRO A 71 2.62 -14.52 3.72
CA PRO A 71 2.21 -13.21 4.25
C PRO A 71 1.15 -13.30 5.37
N SER A 72 1.22 -12.37 6.32
CA SER A 72 0.25 -12.20 7.42
C SER A 72 -0.44 -10.85 7.35
N VAL A 73 -1.77 -10.84 7.53
CA VAL A 73 -2.66 -9.70 7.32
C VAL A 73 -3.35 -9.37 8.65
N ILE A 74 -3.14 -8.15 9.12
CA ILE A 74 -3.75 -7.62 10.34
C ILE A 74 -4.65 -6.46 9.94
N ILE A 75 -5.94 -6.55 10.24
CA ILE A 75 -6.92 -5.52 9.92
C ILE A 75 -7.40 -4.90 11.23
N ASP A 76 -7.36 -3.56 11.31
CA ASP A 76 -7.75 -2.81 12.51
C ASP A 76 -6.98 -3.21 13.78
N GLY A 77 -5.72 -3.61 13.62
CA GLY A 77 -4.85 -4.01 14.73
C GLY A 77 -5.15 -5.38 15.34
N VAL A 78 -6.09 -6.14 14.76
CA VAL A 78 -6.48 -7.47 15.23
C VAL A 78 -6.13 -8.51 14.19
N PHE A 79 -5.40 -9.55 14.62
CA PHE A 79 -5.22 -10.75 13.82
C PHE A 79 -6.40 -11.69 14.05
N ASP A 80 -7.04 -12.10 12.96
CA ASP A 80 -8.17 -13.01 12.96
C ASP A 80 -7.88 -14.10 11.91
N PRO A 81 -7.79 -15.39 12.31
CA PRO A 81 -7.43 -16.48 11.40
C PRO A 81 -8.38 -16.64 10.20
N ASP A 82 -9.67 -16.39 10.38
CA ASP A 82 -10.65 -16.50 9.30
C ASP A 82 -10.44 -15.34 8.32
N VAL A 83 -10.31 -14.12 8.85
CA VAL A 83 -10.01 -12.93 8.05
C VAL A 83 -8.68 -13.06 7.31
N GLN A 84 -7.67 -13.66 7.93
CA GLN A 84 -6.39 -13.98 7.32
C GLN A 84 -6.59 -14.90 6.11
N GLN A 85 -7.30 -16.02 6.29
CA GLN A 85 -7.55 -16.97 5.19
C GLN A 85 -8.32 -16.32 4.04
N GLU A 86 -9.33 -15.50 4.36
CA GLU A 86 -10.10 -14.80 3.35
C GLU A 86 -9.29 -13.71 2.65
N SER A 87 -8.42 -13.01 3.37
CA SER A 87 -7.55 -11.96 2.83
C SER A 87 -6.54 -12.51 1.83
N LEU A 88 -6.02 -13.72 2.07
CA LEU A 88 -5.14 -14.40 1.10
C LEU A 88 -5.87 -14.81 -0.19
N ARG A 89 -7.19 -14.96 -0.15
CA ARG A 89 -8.02 -15.32 -1.31
C ARG A 89 -8.52 -14.08 -2.06
N ASP A 90 -9.07 -13.11 -1.34
CA ASP A 90 -9.61 -11.87 -1.89
C ASP A 90 -9.55 -10.75 -0.85
N PHE A 91 -8.36 -10.13 -0.74
CA PHE A 91 -8.13 -9.02 0.17
C PHE A 91 -9.08 -7.83 -0.08
N ARG A 92 -9.45 -7.58 -1.35
CA ARG A 92 -10.34 -6.47 -1.71
C ARG A 92 -11.74 -6.70 -1.14
N LEU A 93 -12.28 -7.91 -1.26
CA LEU A 93 -13.58 -8.27 -0.69
C LEU A 93 -13.60 -8.02 0.83
N VAL A 94 -12.58 -8.49 1.54
CA VAL A 94 -12.46 -8.32 3.00
C VAL A 94 -12.42 -6.83 3.37
N LEU A 95 -11.62 -6.03 2.67
CA LEU A 95 -11.58 -4.58 2.89
C LEU A 95 -12.94 -3.93 2.61
N ASP A 96 -13.57 -4.21 1.47
CA ASP A 96 -14.88 -3.64 1.15
C ASP A 96 -15.93 -3.95 2.22
N GLN A 97 -15.93 -5.17 2.76
CA GLN A 97 -16.80 -5.57 3.87
C GLN A 97 -16.49 -4.80 5.15
N ARG A 98 -15.23 -4.76 5.57
CA ARG A 98 -14.78 -4.07 6.78
C ARG A 98 -15.11 -2.59 6.74
N VAL A 99 -14.87 -1.99 5.59
CA VAL A 99 -15.13 -0.59 5.38
C VAL A 99 -16.65 -0.31 5.35
N ARG A 100 -17.47 -1.18 4.74
CA ARG A 100 -18.95 -1.08 4.82
C ARG A 100 -19.47 -1.25 6.25
N ALA A 101 -18.89 -2.15 7.05
CA ALA A 101 -19.28 -2.32 8.45
C ALA A 101 -19.02 -1.05 9.27
N LYS A 102 -17.91 -0.35 9.00
CA LYS A 102 -17.62 0.95 9.63
C LYS A 102 -18.52 2.09 9.15
N ARG A 103 -19.10 2.02 7.95
CA ARG A 103 -20.03 3.05 7.40
C ARG A 103 -21.30 3.27 8.25
N GLY A 104 -21.66 2.33 9.12
CA GLY A 104 -22.79 2.46 10.04
C GLY A 104 -22.40 2.72 11.50
N GLY A 105 -21.11 2.87 11.79
CA GLY A 105 -20.59 3.02 13.15
C GLY A 105 -20.63 4.47 13.67
N PRO A 106 -20.53 4.67 15.00
CA PRO A 106 -20.54 6.00 15.62
C PRO A 106 -19.34 6.88 15.22
N ASP A 107 -18.25 6.26 14.73
CA ASP A 107 -17.04 6.95 14.26
C ASP A 107 -17.04 7.24 12.74
N PHE A 108 -18.17 7.02 12.04
CA PHE A 108 -18.22 7.23 10.60
C PHE A 108 -18.31 8.72 10.21
N ASN A 109 -17.24 9.25 9.63
CA ASN A 109 -17.27 10.53 8.93
C ASN A 109 -17.53 10.34 7.43
N MET A 110 -18.72 10.73 6.98
CA MET A 110 -19.14 10.64 5.58
C MET A 110 -18.27 11.48 4.62
N TRP A 111 -17.62 12.54 5.11
CA TRP A 111 -16.80 13.45 4.31
C TRP A 111 -15.41 12.87 3.96
N ASP A 112 -14.78 12.14 4.89
CA ASP A 112 -13.53 11.41 4.60
C ASP A 112 -13.76 10.31 3.57
N TYR A 113 -14.95 9.70 3.64
CA TYR A 113 -15.30 8.55 2.83
C TYR A 113 -15.62 8.89 1.36
N SER A 114 -16.40 9.95 1.14
CA SER A 114 -16.69 10.45 -0.21
C SER A 114 -15.40 10.88 -0.92
N SER A 115 -14.47 11.45 -0.16
CA SER A 115 -13.17 11.88 -0.66
C SER A 115 -12.30 10.67 -1.05
N TYR A 116 -12.22 9.65 -0.19
CA TYR A 116 -11.47 8.43 -0.46
C TYR A 116 -11.98 7.66 -1.70
N TYR A 117 -13.29 7.46 -1.84
CA TYR A 117 -13.84 6.76 -3.02
C TYR A 117 -13.74 7.57 -4.31
N LYS A 118 -13.79 8.90 -4.22
CA LYS A 118 -13.50 9.76 -5.39
C LYS A 118 -12.05 9.60 -5.84
N CYS A 119 -11.09 9.53 -4.92
CA CYS A 119 -9.69 9.26 -5.25
C CYS A 119 -9.48 7.86 -5.83
N LEU A 120 -10.06 6.83 -5.22
CA LEU A 120 -9.95 5.46 -5.72
C LEU A 120 -10.53 5.28 -7.12
N ASN A 121 -11.71 5.83 -7.38
CA ASN A 121 -12.33 5.77 -8.70
C ASN A 121 -11.53 6.56 -9.74
N TYR A 122 -11.03 7.74 -9.38
CA TYR A 122 -10.11 8.51 -10.24
C TYR A 122 -8.87 7.69 -10.60
N TYR A 123 -8.25 7.03 -9.62
CA TYR A 123 -7.07 6.20 -9.81
C TYR A 123 -7.35 4.96 -10.69
N TYR A 124 -8.51 4.33 -10.50
CA TYR A 124 -8.96 3.19 -11.30
C TYR A 124 -9.21 3.59 -12.76
N ASP A 125 -9.92 4.69 -12.99
CA ASP A 125 -10.20 5.19 -14.33
C ASP A 125 -8.92 5.61 -15.07
N TYR A 126 -7.94 6.15 -14.33
CA TYR A 126 -6.64 6.52 -14.87
C TYR A 126 -5.83 5.30 -15.32
N TYR A 127 -5.74 4.25 -14.50
CA TYR A 127 -4.95 3.05 -14.81
C TYR A 127 -5.60 2.14 -15.85
N TYR A 128 -6.93 2.07 -15.90
CA TYR A 128 -7.66 1.22 -16.85
C TYR A 128 -8.14 1.96 -18.11
N GLY A 129 -7.64 3.18 -18.35
CA GLY A 129 -7.77 3.86 -19.64
C GLY A 129 -9.16 4.38 -19.98
N ASN A 130 -10.04 4.56 -18.99
CA ASN A 130 -11.38 5.12 -19.21
C ASN A 130 -11.39 6.66 -19.34
N TYR A 131 -10.23 7.31 -19.23
CA TYR A 131 -10.08 8.75 -19.42
C TYR A 131 -10.20 9.15 -20.90
N LEU A 132 -11.43 9.33 -21.35
CA LEU A 132 -11.73 10.12 -22.55
C LEU A 132 -11.64 11.59 -22.16
N GLY A 133 -10.50 12.22 -22.44
CA GLY A 133 -10.18 13.58 -22.04
C GLY A 133 -11.30 14.59 -22.36
N GLY A 134 -11.66 15.40 -21.37
CA GLY A 134 -12.57 16.53 -21.56
C GLY A 134 -13.00 17.20 -20.26
N GLY A 135 -12.29 18.27 -19.87
CA GLY A 135 -12.84 19.33 -19.03
C GLY A 135 -12.27 19.47 -17.61
N GLY A 136 -11.36 20.44 -17.46
CA GLY A 136 -11.09 21.29 -16.29
C GLY A 136 -11.70 20.97 -14.92
N GLY A 137 -11.54 19.77 -14.39
CA GLY A 137 -11.86 19.41 -13.02
C GLY A 137 -10.66 19.62 -12.11
N SER A 138 -10.75 20.58 -11.21
CA SER A 138 -9.72 20.94 -10.22
C SER A 138 -9.14 19.71 -9.50
N SER A 139 -7.81 19.61 -9.43
CA SER A 139 -7.00 18.57 -8.78
C SER A 139 -7.06 18.59 -7.24
N TYR A 140 -8.23 18.87 -6.66
CA TYR A 140 -8.39 19.12 -5.23
C TYR A 140 -9.51 18.25 -4.68
N CYS A 141 -9.15 17.33 -3.77
CA CYS A 141 -10.10 16.63 -2.93
C CYS A 141 -10.20 17.37 -1.61
N GLY A 142 -11.30 18.14 -1.41
CA GLY A 142 -11.64 18.70 -0.10
C GLY A 142 -10.55 19.58 0.56
N GLY A 143 -9.77 20.34 -0.22
CA GLY A 143 -8.71 21.22 0.30
C GLY A 143 -7.32 20.60 0.37
N TYR A 144 -7.17 19.31 0.04
CA TYR A 144 -5.87 18.63 -0.05
C TYR A 144 -5.53 18.34 -1.53
N SER A 145 -4.30 18.66 -1.93
CA SER A 145 -3.79 18.36 -3.28
C SER A 145 -3.43 16.89 -3.39
N CYS A 146 -3.81 16.25 -4.49
CA CYS A 146 -3.33 14.91 -4.86
C CYS A 146 -1.85 14.93 -5.30
#